data_AF-A0A3E5ABU7-F1
#
_entry.id   AF-A0A3E5ABU7-F1
#
_cell.length_a   1.000
_cell.length_b   1.000
_cell.length_c   1.000
_cell.angle_alpha   90.00
_cell.angle_beta   90.00
_cell.angle_gamma   90.00
#
_symmetry.space_group_name_H-M   'P 1'
#
loop_
_entity.id
_entity.type
_entity.pdbx_description
1 polymer ?
#
loop_
_entity_poly.entity_id
_entity_poly.type
_entity_poly.pdbx_seq_one_letter_code
_entity_poly.pdbx_strand_id
1 'polypeptide(L)' 'MFILYYLYSNIKLRKFRTAHGYTQIELAAVLGISLRTYQRIEYGQQKPNVYVVVRLQRLFQKDISEIMEEYTE' A
#
# COMPACT_ATOMS: atom_id res chain seq x y z
N MET A 1 19.22 15.37 -5.36
CA MET A 1 18.73 14.33 -4.42
C MET A 1 17.25 14.02 -4.67
N PHE A 2 16.86 13.66 -5.90
CA PHE A 2 15.44 13.46 -6.28
C PHE A 2 15.16 12.09 -6.95
N ILE A 3 16.18 11.24 -7.13
CA ILE A 3 16.06 10.01 -7.93
C ILE A 3 15.90 8.76 -7.04
N LEU A 4 16.49 8.72 -5.84
CA LEU A 4 16.46 7.53 -4.96
C LEU A 4 15.06 7.20 -4.38
N TYR A 5 14.12 8.14 -4.38
CA TYR A 5 12.76 7.90 -3.86
C TYR A 5 11.91 6.96 -4.74
N TYR A 6 12.26 6.84 -6.03
CA TYR A 6 11.54 5.97 -6.95
C TYR A 6 11.90 4.48 -6.79
N LEU A 7 12.94 4.15 -6.02
CA LEU A 7 13.42 2.77 -5.91
C LEU A 7 12.58 1.89 -4.97
N TYR A 8 11.71 2.47 -4.14
CA TYR A 8 10.95 1.72 -3.11
C TYR A 8 9.42 1.81 -3.24
N SER A 9 8.88 2.42 -4.30
CA SER A 9 7.42 2.49 -4.47
C SER A 9 6.80 1.10 -4.54
N ASN A 10 5.76 0.83 -3.73
CA ASN A 10 4.92 -0.35 -3.87
C ASN A 10 3.96 -0.16 -5.06
N ILE A 11 4.50 -0.33 -6.27
CA ILE A 11 3.79 -0.11 -7.53
C ILE A 11 2.54 -1.01 -7.60
N LYS A 12 2.61 -2.21 -7.02
CA LYS A 12 1.50 -3.16 -6.99
C LYS A 12 0.31 -2.65 -6.16
N LEU A 13 0.56 -2.16 -4.94
CA LEU A 13 -0.49 -1.58 -4.09
C LEU A 13 -1.14 -0.37 -4.77
N ARG A 14 -0.33 0.50 -5.39
CA ARG A 14 -0.82 1.65 -6.13
C ARG A 14 -1.74 1.23 -7.28
N LYS A 15 -1.32 0.26 -8.10
CA LYS A 15 -2.12 -0.27 -9.22
C LYS A 15 -3.44 -0.84 -8.74
N PHE A 16 -3.42 -1.65 -7.67
CA PHE A 16 -4.63 -2.20 -7.05
C PHE A 16 -5.58 -1.11 -6.59
N ARG A 17 -5.07 -0.12 -5.85
CA ARG A 17 -5.86 1.01 -5.37
C ARG A 17 -6.54 1.73 -6.53
N THR A 18 -5.78 2.10 -7.57
CA THR A 18 -6.31 2.85 -8.71
C THR A 18 -7.28 2.04 -9.56
N ALA A 19 -7.05 0.73 -9.71
CA ALA A 19 -7.93 -0.16 -10.46
C ALA A 19 -9.32 -0.29 -9.80
N HIS A 20 -9.39 -0.13 -8.48
CA HIS A 20 -10.64 -0.14 -7.71
C HIS A 20 -11.22 1.27 -7.49
N GLY A 21 -10.68 2.30 -8.15
CA GLY A 21 -11.22 3.65 -8.09
C GLY A 21 -10.93 4.43 -6.80
N TYR A 22 -10.09 3.92 -5.91
CA TYR A 22 -9.79 4.59 -4.65
C TYR A 22 -8.71 5.67 -4.81
N THR A 23 -8.94 6.82 -4.18
CA THR A 23 -7.89 7.80 -3.85
C THR A 23 -7.06 7.30 -2.66
N GLN A 24 -5.89 7.91 -2.44
CA GLN A 24 -5.05 7.56 -1.27
C GLN A 24 -5.77 7.84 0.06
N ILE A 25 -6.57 8.91 0.13
CA ILE A 25 -7.30 9.27 1.35
C ILE A 25 -8.47 8.33 1.64
N GLU A 26 -9.21 7.91 0.60
CA GLU A 26 -10.29 6.94 0.75
C GLU A 26 -9.76 5.58 1.19
N LEU A 27 -8.69 5.08 0.55
CA LEU A 27 -8.13 3.80 0.96
C LEU A 27 -7.52 3.88 2.37
N ALA A 28 -6.89 4.99 2.75
CA ALA A 28 -6.43 5.19 4.12
C ALA A 28 -7.59 5.14 5.13
N ALA A 29 -8.71 5.78 4.83
CA ALA A 29 -9.92 5.73 5.65
C ALA A 29 -10.51 4.30 5.73
N VAL A 30 -10.60 3.60 4.59
CA VAL A 30 -11.05 2.19 4.54
C VAL A 30 -10.13 1.25 5.32
N LEU A 31 -8.83 1.54 5.38
CA LEU A 31 -7.87 0.78 6.18
C LEU A 31 -7.83 1.20 7.65
N GLY A 32 -8.44 2.33 8.01
CA GLY A 32 -8.42 2.89 9.36
C GLY A 32 -7.04 3.40 9.79
N ILE A 33 -6.28 3.96 8.85
CA ILE A 33 -4.95 4.55 9.11
C ILE A 33 -4.88 5.98 8.60
N SER A 34 -3.88 6.76 9.04
CA SER A 34 -3.67 8.11 8.52
C SER A 34 -3.24 8.09 7.05
N LEU A 35 -3.59 9.14 6.29
CA LEU A 35 -3.11 9.33 4.92
C LEU A 35 -1.58 9.25 4.83
N ARG A 36 -0.88 9.84 5.81
CA ARG A 36 0.58 9.81 5.87
C ARG A 36 1.13 8.39 6.03
N THR A 37 0.50 7.58 6.88
CA THR A 37 0.85 6.16 7.06
C THR A 37 0.63 5.40 5.76
N TYR A 38 -0.52 5.61 5.11
CA TYR A 38 -0.83 4.99 3.83
C TYR A 38 0.20 5.35 2.75
N GLN A 39 0.54 6.64 2.60
CA GLN A 39 1.53 7.11 1.63
C GLN A 39 2.90 6.49 1.86
N ARG A 40 3.37 6.41 3.11
CA ARG A 40 4.64 5.74 3.43
C ARG A 40 4.63 4.27 3.05
N ILE A 41 3.49 3.59 3.19
CA ILE A 41 3.32 2.19 2.77
C ILE A 41 3.30 2.08 1.24
N GLU A 42 2.50 2.90 0.54
CA GLU A 42 2.41 2.90 -0.93
C GLU A 42 3.74 3.28 -1.58
N TYR A 43 4.51 4.17 -0.97
CA TYR A 43 5.86 4.53 -1.42
C TYR A 43 6.95 3.57 -0.90
N GLY A 44 6.57 2.49 -0.20
CA GLY A 44 7.44 1.48 0.40
C GLY A 44 8.50 1.98 1.37
N GLN A 45 8.30 3.17 1.92
CA GLN A 45 9.09 3.75 3.00
C GLN A 45 8.78 3.12 4.36
N GLN A 46 7.70 2.34 4.43
CA GLN A 46 7.24 1.68 5.63
C GLN A 46 6.54 0.37 5.26
N LYS A 47 6.89 -0.72 5.94
CA LYS A 47 6.16 -1.99 5.83
C LYS A 47 4.76 -1.84 6.49
N PRO A 48 3.70 -2.39 5.89
CA PRO A 48 2.39 -2.44 6.52
C PRO A 48 2.47 -3.35 7.76
N ASN A 49 1.73 -3.01 8.81
CA ASN A 49 1.58 -3.91 9.96
C ASN A 49 0.53 -4.98 9.66
N VAL A 50 0.45 -5.99 10.53
CA VAL A 50 -0.49 -7.13 10.39
C VAL A 50 -1.94 -6.65 10.23
N TYR A 51 -2.34 -5.61 10.94
CA TYR A 51 -3.69 -5.05 10.84
C TYR A 51 -3.99 -4.52 9.43
N VAL A 52 -3.08 -3.74 8.85
CA VAL A 52 -3.21 -3.23 7.46
C VAL A 52 -3.22 -4.38 6.46
N VAL A 53 -2.34 -5.38 6.65
CA VAL A 53 -2.27 -6.57 5.78
C VAL A 53 -3.62 -7.30 5.76
N VAL A 54 -4.17 -7.65 6.93
CA VAL A 54 -5.46 -8.34 7.03
C VAL A 54 -6.59 -7.52 6.39
N ARG A 55 -6.58 -6.20 6.56
CA ARG A 55 -7.59 -5.31 5.97
C ARG A 55 -7.48 -5.23 4.45
N LEU A 56 -6.27 -5.16 3.90
CA LEU A 56 -6.04 -5.22 2.46
C LEU A 56 -6.52 -6.55 1.87
N GLN A 57 -6.16 -7.67 2.50
CA GLN A 57 -6.58 -9.00 2.05
C GLN A 57 -8.11 -9.15 2.06
N ARG A 58 -8.78 -8.67 3.11
CA ARG A 58 -10.25 -8.68 3.19
C ARG A 58 -10.92 -7.74 2.20
N LEU A 59 -10.34 -6.57 1.96
CA LEU A 59 -10.90 -5.59 1.03
C LEU A 59 -10.83 -6.08 -0.41
N PHE A 60 -9.69 -6.62 -0.82
CA PHE A 60 -9.45 -7.05 -2.19
C PHE A 60 -9.72 -8.53 -2.43
N GLN A 61 -10.01 -9.32 -1.39
CA GLN A 61 -10.22 -10.77 -1.46
C GLN A 61 -9.05 -11.50 -2.14
N LYS A 62 -7.83 -11.12 -1.74
CA LYS A 62 -6.57 -11.52 -2.37
C LYS A 62 -5.48 -11.73 -1.33
N ASP A 63 -4.50 -12.56 -1.65
CA ASP A 63 -3.33 -12.71 -0.79
C ASP A 63 -2.45 -11.47 -0.81
N ILE A 64 -1.73 -11.23 0.29
CA ILE A 64 -0.91 -10.02 0.39
C ILE A 64 0.20 -9.96 -0.66
N SER A 65 0.74 -11.12 -1.07
CA SER A 65 1.72 -11.23 -2.17
C SER A 65 1.14 -10.85 -3.53
N GLU A 66 -0.19 -10.96 -3.72
CA GLU A 66 -0.86 -10.46 -4.92
C GLU A 66 -1.06 -8.94 -4.88
N ILE A 67 -1.13 -8.34 -3.70
CA ILE A 67 -1.42 -6.91 -3.52
C ILE A 67 -0.12 -6.09 -3.44
N MET A 68 0.92 -6.65 -2.84
CA MET A 68 2.18 -5.97 -2.52
C MET A 68 3.37 -6.83 -2.98
N GLU A 69 4.45 -6.17 -3.41
CA GLU A 69 5.73 -6.86 -3.63
C GLU A 69 6.38 -7.23 -2.30
N GLU A 70 7.01 -8.41 -2.25
CA GLU A 70 7.87 -8.78 -1.13
C GLU A 70 9.03 -7.81 -1.03
N TYR A 71 9.24 -7.28 0.17
CA TYR A 71 10.42 -6.46 0.45
C TYR A 71 11.62 -7.41 0.60
N THR A 72 12.33 -7.66 -0.51
CA THR A 72 13.65 -8.29 -0.43
C THR A 72 14.61 -7.30 0.20
N GLU A 73 15.27 -7.70 1.29
CA GLU A 73 16.34 -6.94 1.94
C GLU A 73 17.57 -6.79 1.04
#